data_AF-A0A8S3J849-F1
#
_entry.id   AF-A0A8S3J849-F1
#
_cell.length_a   1.000
_cell.length_b   1.000
_cell.length_c   1.000
_cell.angle_alpha   90.00
_cell.angle_beta   90.00
_cell.angle_gamma   90.00
#
_symmetry.space_group_name_H-M   'P 1'
#
loop_
_entity.id
_entity.type
_entity.pdbx_description
1 polymer ?
#
loop_
_entity_poly.entity_id
_entity_poly.type
_entity_poly.pdbx_seq_one_letter_code
_entity_poly.pdbx_strand_id
1 'polypeptide(L)'
;MGETGCGKTSLIKFLCQKILDEDLEIFRIHAGVTADIIINKMNAYIKKVQAYTDEEKRLWIFFDEFNTTTNIGLLKEIMCERTLLGEPLPNKMVFLGACNPRRQKTAQLIQNDNAHVGLRKNRYEMQKLLWAGTDQRLLYTVVPMPETMLEYIWDYGYLNETTELDYVK
;
A
#
# COMPACT_ATOMS: atom_id res chain seq x y z
N MET A 1 8.16 4.94 0.45
CA MET A 1 8.45 3.80 1.35
C MET A 1 8.77 4.34 2.73
N GLY A 2 8.38 3.67 3.81
CA GLY A 2 8.76 4.09 5.17
C GLY A 2 8.07 3.20 6.20
N GLU A 3 8.54 3.20 7.45
CA GLU A 3 8.04 2.25 8.46
C GLU A 3 6.64 2.61 8.99
N THR A 4 5.86 1.61 9.41
CA THR A 4 4.60 1.86 10.13
C THR A 4 4.88 2.72 11.36
N GLY A 5 4.06 3.75 11.59
CA GLY A 5 4.25 4.66 12.73
C GLY A 5 5.09 5.92 12.45
N CYS A 6 5.75 6.06 11.29
CA CYS A 6 6.54 7.28 11.00
C CYS A 6 5.72 8.52 10.56
N GLY A 7 4.40 8.53 10.77
CA GLY A 7 3.57 9.71 10.56
C GLY A 7 3.13 10.01 9.12
N LYS A 8 3.48 9.17 8.13
CA LYS A 8 3.11 9.36 6.69
C LYS A 8 1.63 9.70 6.49
N THR A 9 0.75 8.89 7.06
CA THR A 9 -0.70 9.05 6.92
C THR A 9 -1.19 10.35 7.55
N SER A 10 -0.60 10.76 8.67
CA SER A 10 -0.93 12.03 9.34
C SER A 10 -0.46 13.24 8.53
N LEU A 11 0.75 13.18 7.95
CA LEU A 11 1.25 14.24 7.08
C LEU A 11 0.38 14.42 5.84
N ILE A 12 0.03 13.32 5.16
CA ILE A 12 -0.80 13.39 3.94
C ILE A 12 -2.19 13.94 4.27
N LYS A 13 -2.80 13.51 5.39
CA LYS A 13 -4.07 14.09 5.87
C LYS A 13 -3.95 15.59 6.08
N PHE A 14 -2.90 16.05 6.75
CA PHE A 14 -2.68 17.47 7.01
C PHE A 14 -2.51 18.26 5.70
N LEU A 15 -1.68 17.77 4.78
CA LEU A 15 -1.46 18.39 3.48
C LEU A 15 -2.78 18.55 2.71
N CYS A 16 -3.51 17.46 2.49
CA CYS A 16 -4.74 17.50 1.69
C CYS A 16 -5.82 18.36 2.35
N GLN A 17 -6.10 18.15 3.64
CA GLN A 17 -7.28 18.75 4.29
C GLN A 17 -7.02 20.13 4.89
N LYS A 18 -5.78 20.48 5.24
CA LYS A 18 -5.47 21.75 5.93
C LYS A 18 -4.73 22.75 5.05
N ILE A 19 -3.95 22.28 4.07
CA ILE A 19 -3.17 23.16 3.19
C ILE A 19 -3.88 23.32 1.84
N LEU A 20 -4.29 22.20 1.23
CA LEU A 20 -4.84 22.20 -0.13
C LEU A 20 -6.37 22.36 -0.19
N ASP A 21 -7.07 22.12 0.93
CA ASP A 21 -8.54 22.05 1.00
C ASP A 21 -9.16 21.03 0.01
N GLU A 22 -8.48 19.89 -0.13
CA GLU A 22 -8.85 18.81 -1.03
C GLU A 22 -9.33 17.56 -0.29
N ASP A 23 -10.19 16.79 -0.94
CA ASP A 23 -10.73 15.56 -0.38
C ASP A 23 -9.65 14.47 -0.40
N LEU A 24 -9.59 13.68 0.69
CA LEU A 24 -8.66 12.55 0.83
C LEU A 24 -9.41 11.26 1.19
N GLU A 25 -9.16 10.21 0.43
CA GLU A 25 -9.61 8.85 0.69
C GLU A 25 -8.41 7.96 0.99
N ILE A 26 -8.49 7.20 2.08
CA ILE A 26 -7.42 6.28 2.48
C ILE A 26 -7.90 4.86 2.26
N PHE A 27 -7.23 4.14 1.39
CA PHE A 27 -7.49 2.74 1.14
C PHE A 27 -6.36 1.89 1.71
N ARG A 28 -6.63 1.24 2.85
CA ARG A 28 -5.72 0.28 3.47
C ARG A 28 -5.77 -1.04 2.73
N ILE A 29 -4.65 -1.44 2.14
CA ILE A 29 -4.50 -2.68 1.41
C ILE A 29 -3.91 -3.73 2.35
N HIS A 30 -4.43 -4.95 2.24
CA HIS A 30 -3.94 -6.12 2.97
C HIS A 30 -4.15 -7.37 2.12
N ALA A 31 -3.64 -8.52 2.57
CA ALA A 31 -3.70 -9.78 1.83
C ALA A 31 -5.11 -10.30 1.50
N GLY A 32 -6.15 -9.75 2.12
CA GLY A 32 -7.55 -10.09 1.86
C GLY A 32 -8.22 -9.21 0.80
N VAL A 33 -7.53 -8.19 0.29
CA VAL A 33 -8.05 -7.29 -0.74
C VAL A 33 -7.95 -7.96 -2.10
N THR A 34 -9.09 -8.37 -2.64
CA THR A 34 -9.23 -8.95 -3.98
C THR A 34 -9.30 -7.86 -5.06
N ALA A 35 -9.11 -8.25 -6.33
CA ALA A 35 -9.28 -7.34 -7.47
C ALA A 35 -10.66 -6.69 -7.49
N ASP A 36 -11.73 -7.45 -7.21
CA ASP A 36 -13.10 -6.92 -7.17
C ASP A 36 -13.28 -5.83 -6.11
N ILE A 37 -12.65 -5.97 -4.94
CA ILE A 37 -12.69 -4.95 -3.90
C ILE A 37 -12.02 -3.67 -4.38
N ILE A 38 -10.87 -3.79 -5.06
CA ILE A 38 -10.15 -2.64 -5.64
C ILE A 38 -11.01 -1.96 -6.70
N ILE A 39 -11.54 -2.72 -7.66
CA ILE A 39 -12.39 -2.22 -8.75
C ILE A 39 -13.63 -1.51 -8.18
N ASN A 40 -14.32 -2.12 -7.23
CA ASN A 40 -15.51 -1.54 -6.61
C ASN A 40 -15.19 -0.23 -5.87
N LYS A 41 -14.05 -0.18 -5.15
CA LYS A 41 -13.62 1.06 -4.49
C LYS A 41 -13.26 2.15 -5.47
N MET A 42 -12.52 1.82 -6.52
CA MET A 42 -12.16 2.76 -7.58
C MET A 42 -13.40 3.31 -8.29
N ASN A 43 -14.38 2.47 -8.61
CA ASN A 43 -15.65 2.91 -9.18
C ASN A 43 -16.41 3.87 -8.25
N ALA A 44 -16.37 3.66 -6.94
CA ALA A 44 -16.95 4.60 -5.98
C ALA A 44 -16.22 5.96 -5.98
N TYR A 45 -14.88 5.96 -6.07
CA TYR A 45 -14.09 7.18 -6.15
C TYR A 45 -14.31 7.95 -7.46
N ILE A 46 -14.43 7.24 -8.59
CA ILE A 46 -14.77 7.83 -9.88
C ILE A 46 -16.11 8.55 -9.80
N LYS A 47 -17.15 7.90 -9.25
CA LYS A 47 -18.46 8.51 -9.03
C LYS A 47 -18.39 9.75 -8.13
N LYS A 48 -17.59 9.70 -7.06
CA LYS A 48 -17.38 10.85 -6.16
C LYS A 48 -16.80 12.05 -6.90
N VAL A 49 -15.75 11.84 -7.70
CA VAL A 49 -15.09 12.89 -8.49
C VAL A 49 -16.00 13.47 -9.57
N GLN A 50 -16.81 12.62 -10.21
CA GLN A 50 -17.78 13.07 -11.21
C GLN A 50 -18.85 13.99 -10.63
N ALA A 51 -19.10 13.93 -9.31
CA ALA A 51 -20.04 14.81 -8.63
C ALA A 51 -19.43 16.16 -8.21
N TYR A 52 -18.13 16.39 -8.42
CA TYR A 52 -17.50 17.67 -8.09
C TYR A 52 -17.93 18.76 -9.08
N THR A 53 -18.55 19.81 -8.54
CA THR A 53 -18.94 21.01 -9.30
C THR A 53 -17.76 21.95 -9.53
N ASP A 54 -16.77 21.94 -8.63
CA ASP A 54 -15.55 22.71 -8.75
C ASP A 54 -14.57 22.00 -9.71
N GLU A 55 -14.10 22.72 -10.72
CA GLU A 55 -13.16 22.23 -11.73
C GLU A 55 -11.76 21.97 -11.16
N GLU A 56 -11.34 22.75 -10.17
CA GLU A 56 -10.01 22.66 -9.57
C GLU A 56 -9.96 21.67 -8.40
N LYS A 57 -11.11 21.30 -7.84
CA LYS A 57 -11.17 20.36 -6.73
C LYS A 57 -10.71 18.96 -7.14
N ARG A 58 -9.70 18.43 -6.45
CA ARG A 58 -9.17 17.08 -6.67
C ARG A 58 -9.53 16.11 -5.55
N LEU A 59 -9.51 14.83 -5.88
CA LEU A 59 -9.63 13.72 -4.92
C LEU A 59 -8.28 13.03 -4.79
N TRP A 60 -7.69 13.08 -3.61
CA TRP A 60 -6.51 12.31 -3.26
C TRP A 60 -6.90 10.93 -2.78
N ILE A 61 -6.21 9.91 -3.30
CA ILE A 61 -6.39 8.52 -2.94
C ILE A 61 -5.05 8.00 -2.46
N PHE A 62 -5.00 7.65 -1.19
CA PHE A 62 -3.81 7.14 -0.53
C PHE A 62 -3.94 5.63 -0.31
N PHE A 63 -3.14 4.87 -1.06
CA PHE A 63 -3.00 3.42 -0.93
C PHE A 63 -1.99 3.10 0.17
N ASP A 64 -2.49 2.76 1.35
CA ASP A 64 -1.64 2.38 2.48
C ASP A 64 -1.31 0.90 2.41
N GLU A 65 -0.04 0.56 2.69
CA GLU A 65 0.51 -0.80 2.62
C GLU A 65 0.25 -1.55 1.30
N PHE A 66 0.33 -0.83 0.16
CA PHE A 66 -0.12 -1.34 -1.13
C PHE A 66 0.62 -2.58 -1.64
N ASN A 67 1.85 -2.82 -1.15
CA ASN A 67 2.68 -3.96 -1.53
C ASN A 67 2.35 -5.26 -0.76
N THR A 68 1.23 -5.30 -0.04
CA THR A 68 0.76 -6.48 0.72
C THR A 68 -0.29 -7.32 -0.01
N THR A 69 -0.72 -6.91 -1.21
CA THR A 69 -1.66 -7.66 -2.07
C THR A 69 -0.96 -8.26 -3.29
N THR A 70 -1.44 -9.41 -3.75
CA THR A 70 -1.02 -10.05 -5.01
C THR A 70 -1.53 -9.28 -6.24
N ASN A 71 -2.50 -8.38 -6.07
CA ASN A 71 -3.08 -7.55 -7.14
C ASN A 71 -2.22 -6.30 -7.45
N ILE A 72 -0.90 -6.39 -7.29
CA ILE A 72 0.03 -5.27 -7.48
C ILE A 72 -0.01 -4.71 -8.91
N GLY A 73 -0.27 -5.57 -9.91
CA GLY A 73 -0.39 -5.15 -11.31
C GLY A 73 -1.55 -4.19 -11.53
N LEU A 74 -2.70 -4.44 -10.91
CA LEU A 74 -3.86 -3.56 -10.99
C LEU A 74 -3.59 -2.21 -10.31
N LEU A 75 -2.89 -2.21 -9.18
CA LEU A 75 -2.49 -0.96 -8.50
C LEU A 75 -1.47 -0.17 -9.32
N LYS A 76 -0.53 -0.85 -9.98
CA LYS A 76 0.40 -0.24 -10.92
C LYS A 76 -0.34 0.41 -12.09
N GLU A 77 -1.32 -0.28 -12.68
CA GLU A 77 -2.16 0.26 -13.75
C GLU A 77 -2.82 1.58 -13.30
N ILE A 78 -3.46 1.56 -12.12
CA ILE A 78 -4.14 2.73 -11.56
C ILE A 78 -3.17 3.89 -11.30
N MET A 79 -2.03 3.61 -10.65
CA MET A 79 -1.11 4.66 -10.18
C MET A 79 -0.23 5.23 -11.29
N CYS A 80 0.28 4.37 -12.18
CA CYS A 80 1.28 4.74 -13.19
C CYS A 80 0.64 4.99 -14.55
N GLU A 81 -0.26 4.12 -15.00
CA GLU A 81 -0.88 4.19 -16.34
C GLU A 81 -2.16 5.03 -16.33
N ARG A 82 -2.71 5.28 -15.13
CA ARG A 82 -3.96 6.02 -14.92
C ARG A 82 -5.14 5.40 -15.65
N THR A 83 -5.19 4.07 -15.69
CA THR A 83 -6.33 3.30 -16.21
C THR A 83 -6.88 2.34 -15.16
N LEU A 84 -8.13 1.91 -15.36
CA LEU A 84 -8.76 0.83 -14.61
C LEU A 84 -9.37 -0.14 -15.62
N LEU A 85 -8.78 -1.34 -15.75
CA LEU A 85 -9.19 -2.33 -16.75
C LEU A 85 -9.11 -1.77 -18.18
N GLY A 86 -8.10 -0.95 -18.46
CA GLY A 86 -7.87 -0.30 -19.75
C GLY A 86 -8.63 1.01 -19.97
N GLU A 87 -9.60 1.35 -19.11
CA GLU A 87 -10.36 2.61 -19.24
C GLU A 87 -9.67 3.75 -18.49
N PRO A 88 -9.54 4.96 -19.08
CA PRO A 88 -8.84 6.07 -18.47
C PRO A 88 -9.54 6.60 -17.21
N LEU A 89 -8.75 6.87 -16.17
CA LEU A 89 -9.22 7.47 -14.92
C LEU A 89 -9.37 8.99 -15.04
N PRO A 90 -10.36 9.61 -14.37
CA PRO A 90 -10.52 11.06 -14.32
C PRO A 90 -9.24 11.81 -13.90
N ASN A 91 -8.96 12.94 -14.56
CA ASN A 91 -7.78 13.77 -14.29
C ASN A 91 -7.77 14.36 -12.87
N LYS A 92 -8.94 14.55 -12.26
CA LYS A 92 -9.10 15.10 -10.90
C LYS A 92 -8.70 14.13 -9.79
N MET A 93 -8.25 12.92 -10.10
CA MET A 93 -7.79 11.94 -9.12
C MET A 93 -6.27 12.01 -8.94
N VAL A 94 -5.79 12.12 -7.71
CA VAL A 94 -4.36 12.10 -7.38
C VAL A 94 -4.06 10.86 -6.55
N PHE A 95 -3.07 10.07 -6.96
CA PHE A 95 -2.72 8.82 -6.30
C PHE A 95 -1.42 8.95 -5.52
N LEU A 96 -1.42 8.47 -4.28
CA LEU A 96 -0.24 8.29 -3.46
C LEU A 96 -0.23 6.88 -2.89
N GLY A 97 0.96 6.30 -2.72
CA GLY A 97 1.11 4.97 -2.13
C GLY A 97 2.14 4.96 -1.01
N ALA A 98 1.83 4.29 0.08
CA ALA A 98 2.82 3.85 1.05
C ALA A 98 3.07 2.36 0.90
N CYS A 99 4.34 2.00 0.75
CA CYS A 99 4.81 0.62 0.77
C CYS A 99 5.71 0.39 1.97
N ASN A 100 5.66 -0.83 2.48
CA ASN A 100 6.51 -1.28 3.57
C ASN A 100 7.86 -1.83 3.02
N PRO A 101 9.01 -1.53 3.65
CA PRO A 101 10.31 -2.07 3.24
C PRO A 101 10.32 -3.61 3.20
N ARG A 102 11.12 -4.25 2.35
CA ARG A 102 11.33 -5.70 2.51
C ARG A 102 12.28 -5.95 3.69
N ARG A 103 11.77 -6.49 4.80
CA ARG A 103 12.64 -6.90 5.92
C ARG A 103 12.90 -8.40 5.90
N GLN A 104 14.17 -8.78 5.93
CA GLN A 104 14.57 -10.16 6.10
C GLN A 104 14.45 -10.60 7.58
N LYS A 105 14.06 -11.84 7.82
CA LYS A 105 14.06 -12.54 9.10
C LYS A 105 15.51 -12.73 9.49
N THR A 106 15.84 -12.28 10.70
CA THR A 106 17.11 -12.59 11.35
C THR A 106 17.23 -14.10 11.57
N ALA A 107 18.45 -14.64 11.53
CA ALA A 107 18.70 -16.09 11.64
C ALA A 107 18.05 -16.76 12.87
N GLN A 108 17.85 -16.01 13.96
CA GLN A 108 17.18 -16.46 15.18
C GLN A 108 15.67 -16.75 14.96
N LEU A 109 14.98 -15.97 14.14
CA LEU A 109 13.55 -16.20 13.84
C LEU A 109 13.35 -17.38 12.87
N ILE A 110 14.32 -17.62 11.99
CA ILE A 110 14.34 -18.77 11.07
C ILE A 110 14.49 -20.08 11.85
N GLN A 111 15.28 -20.09 12.92
CA GLN A 111 15.42 -21.27 13.79
C GLN A 111 14.13 -21.60 14.55
N ASN A 112 13.35 -20.58 14.96
CA ASN A 112 12.09 -20.78 15.67
C ASN A 112 10.92 -21.23 14.76
N ASP A 113 10.92 -20.88 13.47
CA ASP A 113 9.94 -21.41 12.51
C ASP A 113 10.08 -22.91 12.25
N ASN A 114 11.26 -23.47 12.48
CA ASN A 114 11.53 -24.91 12.40
C ASN A 114 11.15 -25.67 13.68
N ALA A 115 10.81 -24.97 14.77
CA ALA A 115 10.25 -25.59 15.95
C ALA A 115 8.75 -25.87 15.69
N HIS A 116 8.43 -27.15 15.49
CA HIS A 116 7.09 -27.65 15.17
C HIS A 116 5.96 -27.07 16.06
N VAL A 117 5.31 -26.01 15.60
CA VAL A 117 3.99 -25.58 16.10
C VAL A 117 2.96 -25.85 15.01
N GLY A 118 2.04 -26.77 15.29
CA GLY A 118 1.11 -27.40 14.34
C GLY A 118 0.02 -26.51 13.76
N LEU A 119 0.36 -25.43 13.06
CA LEU A 119 -0.57 -24.57 12.33
C LEU A 119 -0.63 -24.95 10.84
N ARG A 120 -1.58 -25.83 10.53
CA ARG A 120 -2.23 -26.15 9.23
C ARG A 120 -1.39 -26.00 7.94
N LYS A 121 -0.83 -27.13 7.50
CA LYS A 121 -0.06 -27.36 6.26
C LYS A 121 -0.69 -26.82 4.95
N ASN A 122 -2.01 -26.72 4.83
CA ASN A 122 -2.64 -26.37 3.54
C ASN A 122 -2.44 -24.90 3.11
N ARG A 123 -2.29 -23.95 4.06
CA ARG A 123 -2.00 -22.55 3.71
C ARG A 123 -0.57 -22.37 3.20
N TYR A 124 0.34 -23.18 3.75
CA TYR A 124 1.77 -23.15 3.45
C TYR A 124 2.06 -23.67 2.04
N GLU A 125 1.37 -24.72 1.57
CA GLU A 125 1.58 -25.25 0.22
C GLU A 125 1.09 -24.32 -0.89
N MET A 126 -0.07 -23.68 -0.70
CA MET A 126 -0.60 -22.70 -1.66
C MET A 126 0.26 -21.43 -1.70
N GLN A 127 0.78 -21.00 -0.54
CA GLN A 127 1.77 -19.93 -0.45
C GLN A 127 3.11 -20.31 -1.11
N LYS A 128 3.60 -21.55 -0.93
CA LYS A 128 4.85 -22.04 -1.53
C LYS A 128 4.80 -22.06 -3.06
N LEU A 129 3.63 -22.31 -3.67
CA LEU A 129 3.43 -22.21 -5.11
C LEU A 129 3.46 -20.75 -5.63
N LEU A 130 2.90 -19.81 -4.87
CA LEU A 130 3.02 -18.37 -5.13
C LEU A 130 4.46 -17.84 -4.90
N TRP A 131 5.27 -18.56 -4.11
CA TRP A 131 6.63 -18.18 -3.68
C TRP A 131 7.75 -18.95 -4.38
N ALA A 132 7.47 -19.69 -5.45
CA ALA A 132 8.51 -20.39 -6.23
C ALA A 132 9.59 -19.44 -6.80
N GLY A 133 9.40 -18.11 -6.70
CA GLY A 133 10.39 -17.09 -7.04
C GLY A 133 10.70 -16.06 -5.94
N THR A 134 10.23 -16.21 -4.69
CA THR A 134 10.49 -15.21 -3.61
C THR A 134 11.03 -15.84 -2.32
N ASP A 135 12.06 -15.18 -1.77
CA ASP A 135 12.86 -15.62 -0.63
C ASP A 135 12.03 -15.82 0.65
N GLN A 136 12.03 -17.04 1.20
CA GLN A 136 11.27 -17.46 2.39
C GLN A 136 11.66 -16.73 3.69
N ARG A 137 12.67 -15.86 3.61
CA ARG A 137 13.23 -15.12 4.74
C ARG A 137 12.52 -13.80 5.01
N LEU A 138 11.30 -13.50 4.58
CA LEU A 138 10.69 -12.18 4.86
C LEU A 138 9.86 -12.18 6.16
N LEU A 139 10.00 -11.11 6.96
CA LEU A 139 9.26 -10.91 8.23
C LEU A 139 7.74 -10.72 8.02
N TYR A 140 7.35 -10.19 6.86
CA TYR A 140 5.96 -10.03 6.40
C TYR A 140 5.86 -10.22 4.89
N THR A 141 4.67 -10.58 4.39
CA THR A 141 4.43 -10.85 2.97
C THR A 141 4.43 -9.55 2.16
N VAL A 142 5.51 -9.30 1.42
CA VAL A 142 5.62 -8.19 0.46
C VAL A 142 5.75 -8.74 -0.95
N VAL A 143 4.89 -8.28 -1.85
CA VAL A 143 4.99 -8.60 -3.28
C VAL A 143 6.05 -7.70 -3.91
N PRO A 144 6.94 -8.24 -4.77
CA PRO A 144 7.90 -7.40 -5.46
C PRO A 144 7.23 -6.35 -6.33
N MET A 145 7.66 -5.09 -6.18
CA MET A 145 7.13 -3.98 -6.97
C MET A 145 7.64 -4.07 -8.41
N PRO A 146 6.79 -3.80 -9.42
CA PRO A 146 7.22 -3.67 -10.81
C PRO A 146 8.31 -2.60 -10.97
N GLU A 147 9.26 -2.82 -11.88
CA GLU A 147 10.40 -1.90 -12.10
C GLU A 147 9.95 -0.48 -12.43
N THR A 148 8.90 -0.33 -13.24
CA THR A 148 8.29 0.97 -13.58
C THR A 148 7.76 1.73 -12.36
N MET A 149 7.38 1.04 -11.28
CA MET A 149 6.98 1.74 -10.04
C MET A 149 8.18 2.22 -9.24
N LEU A 150 9.36 1.60 -9.38
CA LEU A 150 10.55 1.92 -8.59
C LEU A 150 11.04 3.35 -8.82
N GLU A 151 10.87 3.87 -10.05
CA GLU A 151 11.23 5.24 -10.41
C GLU A 151 10.44 6.29 -9.61
N TYR A 152 9.27 5.93 -9.09
CA TYR A 152 8.38 6.81 -8.32
C TYR A 152 8.52 6.62 -6.81
N ILE A 153 9.44 5.78 -6.33
CA ILE A 153 9.60 5.50 -4.91
C ILE A 153 10.58 6.48 -4.27
N TRP A 154 10.12 7.11 -3.20
CA TRP A 154 10.96 7.89 -2.29
C TRP A 154 10.99 7.26 -0.90
N ASP A 155 12.13 7.32 -0.21
CA ASP A 155 12.24 6.90 1.19
C ASP A 155 11.85 8.04 2.14
N TYR A 156 10.77 7.83 2.88
CA TYR A 156 10.25 8.76 3.88
C TYR A 156 11.05 8.70 5.19
N GLY A 157 11.83 7.64 5.40
CA GLY A 157 12.63 7.43 6.60
C GLY A 157 11.85 6.81 7.76
N TYR A 158 12.41 6.99 8.96
CA TYR A 158 12.03 6.34 10.22
C TYR A 158 11.78 7.37 11.32
N LEU A 159 10.94 7.01 12.29
CA LEU A 159 10.67 7.83 13.47
C LEU A 159 11.86 7.72 14.44
N ASN A 160 12.37 8.84 14.94
CA ASN A 160 13.38 8.82 15.99
C ASN A 160 12.72 8.78 17.39
N GLU A 161 13.43 8.25 18.38
CA GLU A 161 12.91 8.03 19.75
C GLU A 161 12.42 9.33 20.40
N THR A 162 13.14 10.43 20.20
CA THR A 162 12.76 11.74 20.74
C THR A 162 11.43 12.24 20.21
N THR A 163 11.19 12.09 18.91
CA THR A 163 9.93 12.48 18.27
C THR A 163 8.81 11.51 18.67
N GLU A 164 9.09 10.21 18.80
CA GLU A 164 8.13 9.22 19.30
C GLU A 164 7.60 9.59 20.69
N LEU A 165 8.48 10.00 21.60
CA LEU A 165 8.08 10.42 22.95
C LEU A 165 7.11 11.60 22.97
N ASP A 166 7.16 12.48 21.97
CA ASP A 166 6.20 13.59 21.86
C ASP A 166 4.82 13.16 21.36
N TYR A 167 4.71 12.02 20.67
CA TYR A 167 3.44 11.47 20.17
C TYR A 167 2.75 10.49 21.14
N VAL A 168 3.46 9.99 22.17
CA VAL A 168 2.96 8.98 23.13
C VAL A 168 2.43 9.59 24.44
N LYS A 169 2.61 10.91 24.65
CA LYS A 169 2.06 11.63 25.82
C LYS A 169 0.53 11.68 25.79
#